data_AF-A0A7V7NXT1-F1
#
_entry.id   AF-A0A7V7NXT1-F1
#
_cell.length_a   1.000
_cell.length_b   1.000
_cell.length_c   1.000
_cell.angle_alpha   90.00
_cell.angle_beta   90.00
_cell.angle_gamma   90.00
#
_symmetry.space_group_name_H-M   'P 1'
#
loop_
_entity.id
_entity.type
_entity.pdbx_description
1 polymer ?
#
loop_
_entity_poly.entity_id
_entity_poly.type
_entity_poly.pdbx_seq_one_letter_code
_entity_poly.pdbx_strand_id
1 'polypeptide(L)'
;MKINKPGAWISLGLLLTISSIVKITNYSGEKKYIEINSLSADSPYTIDEYSTQRYGVTQEGKLGKMHHCLTQYRSVNDAKRSKGASGPSGSMTVKGATYQLLFSISDGEVTKARLSTYHPDGRPRASSSTVAVNCSIKLLNQ
;
A
#
# COMPACT_ATOMS: atom_id res chain seq x y z
N MET A 1 65.94 8.07 49.01
CA MET A 1 66.29 6.93 48.14
C MET A 1 65.16 6.74 47.13
N LYS A 2 65.51 6.67 45.84
CA LYS A 2 64.74 6.23 44.65
C LYS A 2 63.68 5.15 44.97
N ILE A 3 62.53 4.94 44.34
CA ILE A 3 61.91 5.22 43.01
C ILE A 3 60.54 4.45 43.11
N ASN A 4 59.36 4.89 42.65
CA ASN A 4 58.78 4.70 41.31
C ASN A 4 57.28 5.10 41.33
N LYS A 5 56.79 5.80 40.29
CA LYS A 5 55.38 5.78 39.85
C LYS A 5 55.25 4.66 38.78
N PRO A 6 54.09 4.01 38.57
CA PRO A 6 53.07 4.55 37.64
C PRO A 6 51.61 4.18 38.06
N GLY A 7 50.60 4.98 37.75
CA GLY A 7 49.79 4.85 36.53
C GLY A 7 48.32 4.90 36.96
N ALA A 8 47.64 6.03 36.75
CA ALA A 8 46.74 6.28 35.63
C ALA A 8 45.47 5.42 35.67
N TRP A 9 44.35 5.97 36.16
CA TRP A 9 43.02 5.70 35.63
C TRP A 9 42.17 6.96 35.81
N ILE A 10 42.08 7.76 34.74
CA ILE A 10 41.09 8.83 34.62
C ILE A 10 39.75 8.12 34.43
N SER A 11 38.92 8.14 35.47
CA SER A 11 37.55 7.65 35.37
C SER A 11 36.76 8.59 34.44
N LEU A 12 36.67 8.18 33.18
CA LEU A 12 35.85 8.82 32.16
C LEU A 12 34.37 8.56 32.52
N GLY A 13 33.75 9.53 33.19
CA GLY A 13 32.32 9.49 33.49
C GLY A 13 31.50 9.62 32.20
N LEU A 14 30.99 8.50 31.69
CA LEU A 14 30.07 8.46 30.56
C LEU A 14 28.68 8.92 31.03
N LEU A 15 28.35 10.20 30.86
CA LEU A 15 26.99 10.72 31.03
C LEU A 15 26.16 10.28 29.82
N LEU A 16 25.47 9.14 29.94
CA LEU A 16 24.41 8.73 29.02
C LEU A 16 23.17 9.61 29.26
N THR A 17 23.09 10.75 28.59
CA THR A 17 21.83 11.48 28.48
C THR A 17 20.91 10.70 27.54
N ILE A 18 19.99 9.92 28.12
CA ILE A 18 18.92 9.28 27.37
C ILE A 18 17.96 10.41 26.95
N SER A 19 18.18 10.98 25.77
CA SER A 19 17.18 11.84 25.13
C SER A 19 16.04 10.95 24.65
N SER A 20 15.08 10.66 25.53
CA SER A 20 13.82 10.03 25.15
C SER A 20 13.03 11.04 24.31
N ILE A 21 13.33 11.11 23.01
CA ILE A 21 12.44 11.74 22.04
C ILE A 21 11.23 10.81 21.93
N VAL A 22 10.24 11.04 22.80
CA VAL A 22 8.90 10.51 22.62
C VAL A 22 8.33 11.24 21.42
N LYS A 23 8.47 10.65 20.22
CA LYS A 23 7.65 11.06 19.09
C LYS A 23 6.21 10.74 19.47
N ILE A 24 5.50 11.75 19.98
CA ILE A 24 4.05 11.76 20.02
C ILE A 24 3.62 11.72 18.56
N THR A 25 3.42 10.52 18.03
CA THR A 25 2.76 10.36 16.74
C THR A 25 1.34 10.84 16.95
N ASN A 26 1.02 12.01 16.38
CA ASN A 26 -0.36 12.41 16.15
C ASN A 26 -1.02 11.28 15.37
N TYR A 27 -1.76 10.43 16.09
CA TYR A 27 -2.56 9.36 15.53
C TYR A 27 -3.80 10.01 14.91
N SER A 28 -3.59 10.72 13.79
CA SER A 28 -4.67 11.04 12.87
C SER A 28 -5.19 9.70 12.36
N GLY A 29 -6.46 9.41 12.63
CA GLY A 29 -7.14 8.13 12.38
C GLY A 29 -7.32 7.78 10.91
N GLU A 30 -6.29 7.91 10.09
CA GLU A 30 -6.28 7.35 8.74
C GLU A 30 -6.27 5.82 8.84
N LYS A 31 -7.34 5.21 8.32
CA LYS A 31 -7.39 3.77 8.09
C LYS A 31 -6.40 3.44 6.97
N LYS A 32 -5.16 3.13 7.32
CA LYS A 32 -4.06 2.93 6.36
C LYS A 32 -4.38 1.82 5.36
N TYR A 33 -3.89 1.95 4.12
CA TYR A 33 -4.00 0.97 3.04
C TYR A 33 -3.16 -0.31 3.27
N ILE A 34 -2.66 -0.54 4.48
CA ILE A 34 -1.67 -1.57 4.83
C ILE A 34 -2.17 -3.00 4.62
N GLU A 35 -3.48 -3.24 4.67
CA GLU A 35 -4.08 -4.56 4.44
C GLU A 35 -3.83 -5.10 3.02
N ILE A 36 -3.37 -4.27 2.06
CA ILE A 36 -2.95 -4.75 0.73
C ILE A 36 -1.82 -5.80 0.83
N ASN A 37 -1.02 -5.75 1.89
CA ASN A 37 0.06 -6.71 2.14
C ASN A 37 -0.45 -8.08 2.61
N SER A 38 -1.73 -8.20 2.99
CA SER A 38 -2.37 -9.49 3.27
C SER A 38 -2.78 -10.21 1.98
N LEU A 39 -2.87 -9.48 0.87
CA LEU A 39 -3.07 -10.03 -0.46
C LEU A 39 -1.73 -10.41 -1.09
N SER A 40 -1.80 -11.11 -2.21
CA SER A 40 -0.65 -11.56 -2.98
C SER A 40 -0.94 -11.50 -4.48
N ALA A 41 0.10 -11.70 -5.29
CA ALA A 41 -0.07 -11.89 -6.73
C ALA A 41 -1.03 -13.06 -7.06
N ASP A 42 -1.10 -14.08 -6.21
CA ASP A 42 -1.99 -15.23 -6.40
C ASP A 42 -3.43 -15.01 -5.92
N SER A 43 -3.73 -13.85 -5.32
CA SER A 43 -5.07 -13.57 -4.82
C SER A 43 -6.08 -13.57 -5.97
N PRO A 44 -7.10 -14.44 -5.94
CA PRO A 44 -8.08 -14.53 -7.01
C PRO A 44 -8.99 -13.31 -7.00
N TYR A 45 -9.52 -12.97 -8.17
CA TYR A 45 -10.48 -11.90 -8.31
C TYR A 45 -11.59 -12.22 -9.32
N THR A 46 -12.69 -11.48 -9.21
CA THR A 46 -13.74 -11.31 -10.22
C THR A 46 -14.00 -9.82 -10.48
N ILE A 47 -14.42 -9.50 -11.70
CA ILE A 47 -14.82 -8.17 -12.19
C ILE A 47 -16.17 -8.31 -12.89
N ASP A 48 -17.01 -7.27 -12.91
CA ASP A 48 -18.27 -7.29 -13.66
C ASP A 48 -18.05 -7.24 -15.19
N GLU A 49 -18.95 -7.83 -15.96
CA GLU A 49 -18.85 -7.94 -17.42
C GLU A 49 -18.72 -6.58 -18.13
N TYR A 50 -19.39 -5.54 -17.62
CA TYR A 50 -19.28 -4.20 -18.20
C TYR A 50 -17.84 -3.67 -18.10
N SER A 51 -17.23 -3.81 -16.92
CA SER A 51 -15.87 -3.37 -16.68
C SER A 51 -14.84 -4.21 -17.45
N THR A 52 -15.04 -5.53 -17.59
CA THR A 52 -14.13 -6.39 -18.37
C THR A 52 -14.07 -5.96 -19.82
N GLN A 53 -15.23 -5.72 -20.44
CA GLN A 53 -15.35 -5.22 -21.80
C GLN A 53 -14.74 -3.83 -21.94
N ARG A 54 -15.07 -2.90 -21.02
CA ARG A 54 -14.60 -1.51 -21.06
C ARG A 54 -13.08 -1.40 -20.96
N TYR A 55 -12.44 -2.18 -20.09
CA TYR A 55 -11.00 -2.07 -19.79
C TYR A 55 -10.15 -3.13 -20.50
N GLY A 56 -10.77 -4.09 -21.20
CA GLY A 56 -10.07 -5.16 -21.92
C GLY A 56 -9.32 -6.11 -20.99
N VAL A 57 -9.94 -6.49 -19.87
CA VAL A 57 -9.38 -7.42 -18.86
C VAL A 57 -10.29 -8.63 -18.69
N THR A 58 -9.76 -9.74 -18.17
CA THR A 58 -10.58 -10.94 -17.94
C THR A 58 -11.52 -10.74 -16.74
N GLN A 59 -12.67 -11.43 -16.80
CA GLN A 59 -13.67 -11.41 -15.73
C GLN A 59 -13.18 -12.04 -14.45
N GLU A 60 -12.38 -13.11 -14.55
CA GLU A 60 -11.82 -13.81 -13.42
C GLU A 60 -10.31 -14.01 -13.63
N GLY A 61 -9.60 -14.13 -12.52
CA GLY A 61 -8.16 -14.38 -12.58
C GLY A 61 -7.47 -14.10 -11.26
N LYS A 62 -6.21 -13.65 -11.33
CA LYS A 62 -5.34 -13.37 -10.19
C LYS A 62 -4.77 -11.96 -10.27
N LEU A 63 -4.53 -11.32 -9.12
CA LEU A 63 -3.98 -9.97 -9.10
C LEU A 63 -2.66 -9.85 -9.88
N GLY A 64 -1.80 -10.88 -9.86
CA GLY A 64 -0.54 -10.88 -10.59
C GLY A 64 0.35 -9.68 -10.23
N LYS A 65 1.01 -9.10 -11.22
CA LYS A 65 1.82 -7.87 -11.09
C LYS A 65 1.04 -6.66 -10.60
N MET A 66 -0.30 -6.65 -10.70
CA MET A 66 -1.11 -5.56 -10.12
C MET A 66 -0.87 -5.46 -8.62
N HIS A 67 -0.75 -6.59 -7.90
CA HIS A 67 -0.49 -6.58 -6.46
C HIS A 67 0.81 -5.84 -6.12
N HIS A 68 1.90 -6.16 -6.82
CA HIS A 68 3.18 -5.47 -6.64
C HIS A 68 3.02 -3.97 -6.83
N CYS A 69 2.35 -3.53 -7.90
CA CYS A 69 2.10 -2.11 -8.13
C CYS A 69 1.25 -1.45 -7.03
N LEU A 70 0.18 -2.12 -6.56
CA LEU A 70 -0.69 -1.62 -5.50
C LEU A 70 0.05 -1.45 -4.16
N THR A 71 1.10 -2.23 -3.90
CA THR A 71 1.94 -2.06 -2.70
C THR A 71 2.85 -0.84 -2.77
N GLN A 72 3.08 -0.26 -3.95
CA GLN A 72 3.86 0.98 -4.16
C GLN A 72 3.01 2.25 -4.01
N TYR A 73 1.98 2.20 -3.16
CA TYR A 73 1.02 3.28 -3.01
C TYR A 73 1.65 4.54 -2.41
N ARG A 74 1.03 5.68 -2.72
CA ARG A 74 1.44 7.03 -2.31
C ARG A 74 0.27 7.79 -1.70
N SER A 75 0.53 9.00 -1.20
CA SER A 75 -0.52 9.88 -0.71
C SER A 75 -1.57 10.15 -1.79
N VAL A 76 -2.86 10.16 -1.44
CA VAL A 76 -3.95 10.42 -2.40
C VAL A 76 -3.81 11.77 -3.11
N ASN A 77 -3.15 12.74 -2.47
CA ASN A 77 -2.87 14.06 -3.05
C ASN A 77 -1.91 13.99 -4.24
N ASP A 78 -1.14 12.91 -4.36
CA ASP A 78 -0.20 12.68 -5.47
C ASP A 78 -0.83 11.89 -6.63
N ALA A 79 -2.14 11.66 -6.57
CA ALA A 79 -2.89 10.94 -7.61
C ALA A 79 -2.89 11.76 -8.90
N LYS A 80 -2.08 11.30 -9.85
CA LYS A 80 -2.00 11.84 -11.20
C LYS A 80 -1.74 10.70 -12.16
N ARG A 81 -2.34 10.77 -13.34
CA ARG A 81 -2.01 9.87 -14.44
C ARG A 81 -0.59 10.11 -14.94
N SER A 82 0.00 9.10 -15.57
CA SER A 82 1.26 9.23 -16.29
C SER A 82 1.08 10.13 -17.52
N LYS A 83 2.14 10.88 -17.87
CA LYS A 83 2.14 11.71 -19.08
C LYS A 83 2.10 10.79 -20.30
N GLY A 84 1.18 11.03 -21.22
CA GLY A 84 1.02 10.22 -22.43
C GLY A 84 0.23 8.92 -22.25
N ALA A 85 -0.31 8.65 -21.06
CA ALA A 85 -1.28 7.56 -20.88
C ALA A 85 -2.50 7.78 -21.78
N SER A 86 -3.03 6.69 -22.33
CA SER A 86 -4.20 6.68 -23.22
C SER A 86 -5.05 5.45 -22.95
N GLY A 87 -6.36 5.61 -22.88
CA GLY A 87 -7.28 4.49 -22.71
C GLY A 87 -8.61 4.91 -22.10
N PRO A 88 -9.47 3.94 -21.75
CA PRO A 88 -10.71 4.21 -21.05
C PRO A 88 -10.44 4.76 -19.64
N SER A 89 -11.26 5.73 -19.23
CA SER A 89 -11.30 6.28 -17.87
C SER A 89 -12.61 5.88 -17.18
N GLY A 90 -12.65 5.88 -15.85
CA GLY A 90 -13.86 5.55 -15.09
C GLY A 90 -13.54 4.94 -13.72
N SER A 91 -14.44 4.10 -13.22
CA SER A 91 -14.19 3.28 -12.03
C SER A 91 -14.37 1.81 -12.37
N MET A 92 -13.78 0.95 -11.54
CA MET A 92 -13.94 -0.50 -11.61
C MET A 92 -13.85 -1.09 -10.20
N THR A 93 -14.61 -2.13 -9.94
CA THR A 93 -14.48 -2.91 -8.72
C THR A 93 -13.87 -4.27 -9.03
N VAL A 94 -12.80 -4.62 -8.31
CA VAL A 94 -12.18 -5.95 -8.32
C VAL A 94 -12.52 -6.64 -7.02
N LYS A 95 -13.21 -7.79 -7.07
CA LYS A 95 -13.69 -8.51 -5.88
C LYS A 95 -12.93 -9.81 -5.71
N GLY A 96 -12.40 -10.09 -4.53
CA GLY A 96 -11.99 -11.43 -4.14
C GLY A 96 -12.93 -12.02 -3.09
N ALA A 97 -12.60 -13.20 -2.58
CA ALA A 97 -13.44 -13.90 -1.59
C ALA A 97 -13.67 -13.07 -0.31
N THR A 98 -12.63 -12.38 0.17
CA THR A 98 -12.64 -11.63 1.44
C THR A 98 -12.17 -10.18 1.26
N TYR A 99 -12.14 -9.67 0.04
CA TYR A 99 -11.71 -8.30 -0.23
C TYR A 99 -12.41 -7.68 -1.43
N GLN A 100 -12.44 -6.35 -1.47
CA GLN A 100 -12.88 -5.55 -2.59
C GLN A 100 -11.92 -4.39 -2.80
N LEU A 101 -11.41 -4.25 -4.01
CA LEU A 101 -10.63 -3.12 -4.47
C LEU A 101 -11.50 -2.23 -5.36
N LEU A 102 -11.64 -0.97 -4.97
CA LEU A 102 -12.26 0.05 -5.82
C LEU A 102 -11.17 0.86 -6.50
N PHE A 103 -11.16 0.82 -7.83
CA PHE A 103 -10.22 1.55 -8.67
C PHE A 103 -10.86 2.79 -9.27
N SER A 104 -10.13 3.91 -9.24
CA SER A 104 -10.37 5.04 -10.14
C SER A 104 -9.33 4.98 -11.26
N ILE A 105 -9.81 4.95 -12.49
CA ILE A 105 -9.02 4.71 -13.69
C ILE A 105 -9.02 5.98 -14.54
N SER A 106 -7.84 6.42 -14.95
CA SER A 106 -7.64 7.50 -15.91
C SER A 106 -6.77 6.98 -17.02
N ASP A 107 -7.27 7.02 -18.25
CA ASP A 107 -6.52 6.66 -19.46
C ASP A 107 -5.89 5.25 -19.39
N GLY A 108 -6.64 4.27 -18.89
CA GLY A 108 -6.17 2.88 -18.73
C GLY A 108 -5.26 2.63 -17.52
N GLU A 109 -4.97 3.65 -16.71
CA GLU A 109 -4.20 3.53 -15.47
C GLU A 109 -5.09 3.69 -14.24
N VAL A 110 -4.98 2.77 -13.29
CA VAL A 110 -5.46 2.96 -11.93
C VAL A 110 -4.64 4.07 -11.30
N THR A 111 -5.30 5.20 -11.03
CA THR A 111 -4.71 6.39 -10.39
C THR A 111 -5.00 6.48 -8.91
N LYS A 112 -6.12 5.86 -8.48
CA LYS A 112 -6.52 5.75 -7.08
C LYS A 112 -7.06 4.37 -6.77
N ALA A 113 -6.78 3.89 -5.57
CA ALA A 113 -7.27 2.62 -5.06
C ALA A 113 -7.79 2.76 -3.63
N ARG A 114 -8.85 2.01 -3.32
CA ARG A 114 -9.35 1.80 -1.96
C ARG A 114 -9.59 0.32 -1.73
N LEU A 115 -9.23 -0.18 -0.57
CA LEU A 115 -9.36 -1.59 -0.19
C LEU A 115 -10.38 -1.73 0.94
N SER A 116 -11.35 -2.61 0.75
CA SER A 116 -12.22 -3.11 1.81
C SER A 116 -11.95 -4.59 2.02
N THR A 117 -11.89 -5.04 3.26
CA THR A 117 -11.73 -6.44 3.63
C THR A 117 -12.95 -6.91 4.42
N TYR A 118 -13.23 -8.20 4.31
CA TYR A 118 -14.41 -8.84 4.85
C TYR A 118 -14.00 -10.11 5.61
N HIS A 119 -14.82 -10.49 6.59
CA HIS A 119 -14.77 -11.82 7.16
C HIS A 119 -15.24 -12.85 6.11
N PRO A 120 -14.91 -14.15 6.28
CA PRO A 120 -15.35 -15.20 5.36
C PRO A 120 -16.87 -15.30 5.19
N ASP A 121 -17.65 -14.82 6.17
CA ASP A 121 -19.11 -14.75 6.13
C ASP A 121 -19.66 -13.48 5.43
N GLY A 122 -18.77 -12.66 4.86
CA GLY A 122 -19.12 -11.43 4.14
C GLY A 122 -19.31 -10.20 5.02
N ARG A 123 -19.19 -10.30 6.35
CA ARG A 123 -19.27 -9.13 7.24
C ARG A 123 -18.08 -8.19 7.02
N PRO A 124 -18.26 -6.85 6.99
CA PRO A 124 -17.14 -5.91 6.86
C PRO A 124 -16.13 -6.08 8.00
N ARG A 125 -14.84 -6.19 7.66
CA ARG A 125 -13.73 -6.26 8.61
C ARG A 125 -12.99 -4.94 8.70
N ALA A 126 -12.52 -4.42 7.57
CA ALA A 126 -11.83 -3.14 7.51
C ALA A 126 -12.07 -2.44 6.17
N SER A 127 -11.86 -1.13 6.14
CA SER A 127 -11.85 -0.36 4.90
C SER A 127 -10.81 0.73 5.00
N SER A 128 -9.91 0.78 4.03
CA SER A 128 -8.84 1.77 3.97
C SER A 128 -9.35 3.14 3.53
N SER A 129 -8.52 4.15 3.78
CA SER A 129 -8.51 5.39 3.00
C SER A 129 -8.16 5.09 1.54
N THR A 130 -8.53 6.01 0.64
CA THR A 130 -8.08 5.99 -0.74
C THR A 130 -6.62 6.40 -0.83
N VAL A 131 -5.84 5.72 -1.66
CA VAL A 131 -4.43 6.04 -1.93
C VAL A 131 -4.19 6.33 -3.40
N ALA A 132 -3.09 7.00 -3.72
CA ALA A 132 -2.64 7.17 -5.10
C ALA A 132 -1.79 5.98 -5.53
N VAL A 133 -2.01 5.52 -6.76
CA VAL A 133 -1.21 4.50 -7.44
C VAL A 133 -1.06 4.88 -8.91
N ASN A 134 -0.16 4.24 -9.64
CA ASN A 134 0.01 4.44 -11.09
C ASN A 134 0.13 3.08 -11.76
N CYS A 135 -0.92 2.27 -11.64
CA CYS A 135 -0.90 0.89 -12.12
C CYS A 135 -1.63 0.79 -13.45
N SER A 136 -0.95 0.30 -14.49
CA SER A 136 -1.67 -0.07 -15.71
C SER A 136 -2.69 -1.16 -15.39
N ILE A 137 -3.93 -1.01 -15.87
CA ILE A 137 -4.96 -2.02 -15.64
C ILE A 137 -4.61 -3.38 -16.22
N LYS A 138 -3.73 -3.40 -17.23
CA LYS A 138 -3.22 -4.60 -17.89
C LYS A 138 -2.33 -5.46 -17.00
N LEU A 139 -1.90 -4.98 -15.82
CA LEU A 139 -1.09 -5.77 -14.88
C LEU A 139 -1.88 -6.90 -14.20
N LEU A 140 -3.22 -6.89 -14.29
CA LEU A 140 -4.05 -8.01 -13.85
C LEU A 140 -3.69 -9.27 -14.67
N ASN A 141 -3.58 -10.42 -14.00
CA ASN A 141 -3.19 -11.73 -14.57
C ASN A 141 -1.78 -11.85 -15.18
N GLN A 142 -0.89 -10.90 -14.90
CA GLN A 142 0.51 -10.95 -15.37
C GLN A 142 1.51 -11.40 -14.31
#